data_AF-A0A8J6MLH1-F1
#
_entry.id   AF-A0A8J6MLH1-F1
#
_cell.length_a   1.000
_cell.length_b   1.000
_cell.length_c   1.000
_cell.angle_alpha   90.00
_cell.angle_beta   90.00
_cell.angle_gamma   90.00
#
_symmetry.space_group_name_H-M   'P 1'
#
loop_
_entity.id
_entity.type
_entity.pdbx_description
1 polymer ?
#
loop_
_entity_poly.entity_id
_entity_poly.type
_entity_poly.pdbx_seq_one_letter_code
_entity_poly.pdbx_strand_id
1 'polypeptide(L)'
;MKSLTNKSNVLLSTLAFTLILSATMPACSSDKKDKGAAVAQVELSVTNLLTSPGNGSTNVAINSKISAIFGEAMLPSSISADSFTVTSADGSRVEGTVSFAADDAARSFTFSPSTPLSVSATYTARLTTEVKAISGAGFSAAHEWRFTTGTSSDTTAPAEASKTPLASASNVPTNRKLTVIFDEAMDPTTLTTHTFSVKNPAGVLVAGVVTYTGTTATFAPSQALQANTTYTVTMTTDVKDLAGNPLSTALVWTFTTGSVAAQGPAPVSLGTAGNFVILAKAAISTTGTTAVVGNLGLSPAAQSFMTGFSEALDSTNVFARSILVTGKMYAADMAVPTPANLTTAVSDMELAYTDAAGRKIPDFIELGAGDVSGKTMVPGLYKWGTGLLMTSDVTLAGGENDVWIFQIAQNVTIANGVHITLSGGARPSNIFWQVAGQVTLGTTSSFKGVILSQTQIVLQTGASLNGRALAQTAVTLDANAVTQPTP
;
A
#
# COMPACT_ATOMS: atom_id res chain seq x y z
N MET A 1 76.52 24.10 -5.86
CA MET A 1 77.06 22.72 -5.79
C MET A 1 75.95 21.77 -6.23
N LYS A 2 76.26 20.92 -7.22
CA LYS A 2 75.61 19.69 -7.75
C LYS A 2 74.27 19.28 -7.08
N SER A 3 73.14 19.23 -7.78
CA SER A 3 72.68 18.16 -8.70
C SER A 3 72.76 16.75 -8.11
N LEU A 4 71.61 16.12 -7.86
CA LEU A 4 71.28 14.76 -8.35
C LEU A 4 69.79 14.42 -8.12
N THR A 5 69.17 14.08 -9.24
CA THR A 5 67.88 13.43 -9.48
C THR A 5 67.77 12.07 -8.78
N ASN A 6 66.57 11.68 -8.34
CA ASN A 6 66.15 10.28 -8.47
C ASN A 6 64.63 10.14 -8.65
N LYS A 7 64.23 9.65 -9.84
CA LYS A 7 62.93 9.08 -10.15
C LYS A 7 62.96 7.61 -9.73
N SER A 8 61.89 7.06 -9.15
CA SER A 8 61.55 5.64 -9.30
C SER A 8 60.07 5.39 -9.02
N ASN A 9 59.42 4.82 -10.04
CA ASN A 9 58.08 4.23 -10.07
C ASN A 9 57.90 3.13 -9.01
N VAL A 10 56.70 3.03 -8.41
CA VAL A 10 56.04 1.76 -8.06
C VAL A 10 54.51 1.98 -8.12
N LEU A 11 53.88 1.66 -9.25
CA LEU A 11 52.93 0.56 -9.49
C LEU A 11 51.53 0.67 -8.83
N LEU A 12 50.54 0.90 -9.70
CA LEU A 12 49.14 0.48 -9.55
C LEU A 12 49.08 -1.02 -9.24
N SER A 13 48.47 -1.41 -8.12
CA SER A 13 48.14 -2.82 -7.85
C SER A 13 46.73 -3.12 -8.37
N THR A 14 46.66 -3.68 -9.56
CA THR A 14 45.50 -4.39 -10.09
C THR A 14 45.37 -5.71 -9.32
N LEU A 15 44.33 -5.87 -8.49
CA LEU A 15 44.01 -7.16 -7.86
C LEU A 15 43.31 -8.05 -8.90
N ALA A 16 44.10 -8.84 -9.64
CA ALA A 16 43.58 -9.96 -10.42
C ALA A 16 43.49 -11.19 -9.50
N PHE A 17 42.26 -11.60 -9.17
CA PHE A 17 42.01 -12.83 -8.41
C PHE A 17 41.96 -14.01 -9.40
N THR A 18 43.10 -14.69 -9.58
CA THR A 18 43.16 -15.93 -10.36
C THR A 18 42.92 -17.11 -9.43
N LEU A 19 41.73 -17.70 -9.50
CA LEU A 19 41.40 -18.93 -8.78
C LEU A 19 41.96 -20.13 -9.55
N ILE A 20 43.12 -20.64 -9.15
CA ILE A 20 43.65 -21.93 -9.61
C ILE A 20 43.00 -23.02 -8.78
N LEU A 21 42.06 -23.77 -9.38
CA LEU A 21 41.51 -24.98 -8.80
C LEU A 21 42.32 -26.19 -9.31
N SER A 22 43.36 -26.57 -8.58
CA SER A 22 44.06 -27.84 -8.79
C SER A 22 43.35 -28.95 -8.01
N ALA A 23 42.61 -29.80 -8.70
CA ALA A 23 42.13 -31.07 -8.18
C ALA A 23 42.80 -32.21 -8.93
N THR A 24 43.81 -32.82 -8.30
CA THR A 24 44.32 -34.15 -8.67
C THR A 24 43.60 -35.19 -7.81
N MET A 25 42.89 -36.15 -8.40
CA MET A 25 42.59 -37.45 -7.79
C MET A 25 42.36 -38.54 -8.87
N PRO A 26 42.56 -39.82 -8.52
CA PRO A 26 42.99 -40.86 -9.45
C PRO A 26 41.86 -41.44 -10.29
N ALA A 27 42.21 -41.88 -11.49
CA ALA A 27 41.37 -42.70 -12.34
C ALA A 27 41.04 -44.04 -11.66
N CYS A 28 39.75 -44.32 -11.45
CA CYS A 28 39.25 -45.69 -11.46
C CYS A 28 37.81 -45.70 -12.01
N SER A 29 37.61 -46.53 -13.01
CA SER A 29 36.40 -46.74 -13.81
C SER A 29 35.20 -47.23 -12.98
N SER A 30 34.04 -46.59 -13.16
CA SER A 30 32.75 -47.28 -13.31
C SER A 30 31.65 -46.29 -13.72
N ASP A 31 30.92 -46.64 -14.79
CA ASP A 31 29.71 -45.99 -15.30
C ASP A 31 28.71 -45.57 -14.21
N LYS A 32 28.56 -44.26 -13.99
CA LYS A 32 27.29 -43.66 -13.55
C LYS A 32 27.13 -42.33 -14.27
N LYS A 33 26.01 -42.19 -15.01
CA LYS A 33 25.52 -40.92 -15.54
C LYS A 33 25.32 -39.96 -14.37
N ASP A 34 26.28 -39.09 -14.14
CA ASP A 34 26.15 -37.99 -13.20
C ASP A 34 25.19 -36.97 -13.84
N LYS A 35 23.92 -37.01 -13.42
CA LYS A 35 23.01 -35.90 -13.67
C LYS A 35 23.52 -34.77 -12.79
N GLY A 36 24.34 -33.89 -13.36
CA GLY A 36 24.79 -32.67 -12.70
C GLY A 36 23.59 -32.00 -12.03
N ALA A 37 23.65 -31.92 -10.70
CA ALA A 37 22.68 -31.15 -9.95
C ALA A 37 22.79 -29.71 -10.46
N ALA A 38 21.77 -29.24 -11.18
CA ALA A 38 21.68 -27.84 -11.57
C ALA A 38 21.76 -27.02 -10.28
N VAL A 39 22.82 -26.21 -10.16
CA VAL A 39 22.86 -25.15 -9.14
C VAL A 39 21.66 -24.28 -9.45
N ALA A 40 20.66 -24.27 -8.57
CA ALA A 40 19.49 -23.41 -8.72
C ALA A 40 20.02 -21.97 -8.85
N GLN A 41 19.88 -21.37 -10.04
CA GLN A 41 20.26 -19.98 -10.22
C GLN A 41 19.31 -19.15 -9.35
N VAL A 42 19.88 -18.19 -8.63
CA VAL A 42 19.09 -17.22 -7.88
C VAL A 42 18.43 -16.32 -8.93
N GLU A 43 17.10 -16.38 -9.04
CA GLU A 43 16.34 -15.61 -10.03
C GLU A 43 15.78 -14.33 -9.41
N LEU A 44 15.79 -13.24 -10.17
CA LEU A 44 15.07 -12.03 -9.84
C LEU A 44 13.57 -12.30 -9.82
N SER A 45 12.92 -11.92 -8.72
CA SER A 45 11.48 -12.09 -8.56
C SER A 45 10.71 -10.96 -9.24
N VAL A 46 9.94 -11.27 -10.28
CA VAL A 46 9.06 -10.30 -10.97
C VAL A 46 7.92 -9.80 -10.08
N THR A 47 7.54 -10.54 -9.03
CA THR A 47 6.50 -10.08 -8.08
C THR A 47 6.97 -8.91 -7.21
N ASN A 48 8.28 -8.65 -7.17
CA ASN A 48 8.88 -7.51 -6.47
C ASN A 48 9.36 -6.44 -7.45
N LEU A 49 8.91 -6.48 -8.71
CA LEU A 49 9.18 -5.46 -9.71
C LEU A 49 7.92 -4.63 -9.94
N LEU A 50 8.05 -3.32 -9.77
CA LEU A 50 6.99 -2.35 -10.09
C LEU A 50 7.44 -1.53 -11.31
N THR A 51 6.49 -1.23 -12.21
CA THR A 51 6.74 -0.43 -13.40
C THR A 51 5.82 0.79 -13.44
N SER A 52 6.34 1.91 -13.95
CA SER A 52 5.56 3.13 -14.16
C SER A 52 5.97 3.80 -15.47
N PRO A 53 5.11 3.93 -16.49
CA PRO A 53 3.72 3.49 -16.52
C PRO A 53 3.56 1.98 -16.25
N GLY A 54 2.44 1.61 -15.64
CA GLY A 54 2.10 0.23 -15.35
C GLY A 54 1.83 -0.57 -16.62
N ASN A 55 1.88 -1.89 -16.53
CA ASN A 55 1.54 -2.75 -17.66
C ASN A 55 0.07 -2.54 -18.08
N GLY A 56 -0.15 -2.22 -19.36
CA GLY A 56 -1.46 -1.94 -19.93
C GLY A 56 -1.96 -0.51 -19.74
N SER A 57 -1.17 0.40 -19.14
CA SER A 57 -1.57 1.80 -18.99
C SER A 57 -1.88 2.46 -20.33
N THR A 58 -2.95 3.25 -20.38
CA THR A 58 -3.36 4.05 -21.54
C THR A 58 -3.31 5.54 -21.21
N ASN A 59 -3.40 6.39 -22.23
CA ASN A 59 -3.33 7.86 -22.09
C ASN A 59 -2.06 8.37 -21.39
N VAL A 60 -0.94 7.64 -21.53
CA VAL A 60 0.35 8.08 -20.99
C VAL A 60 0.82 9.34 -21.74
N ALA A 61 1.23 10.37 -21.03
CA ALA A 61 1.70 11.60 -21.66
C ALA A 61 2.95 11.35 -22.53
N ILE A 62 3.04 12.03 -23.67
CA ILE A 62 4.12 11.75 -24.66
C ILE A 62 5.53 12.11 -24.16
N ASN A 63 5.65 12.95 -23.15
CA ASN A 63 6.92 13.29 -22.49
C ASN A 63 7.20 12.45 -21.24
N SER A 64 6.42 11.40 -20.98
CA SER A 64 6.61 10.53 -19.82
C SER A 64 7.92 9.74 -19.94
N LYS A 65 8.67 9.73 -18.85
CA LYS A 65 9.73 8.76 -18.59
C LYS A 65 9.13 7.40 -18.19
N ILE A 66 9.96 6.36 -18.27
CA ILE A 66 9.58 4.98 -18.00
C ILE A 66 10.45 4.44 -16.88
N SER A 67 9.84 3.97 -15.79
CA SER A 67 10.52 3.58 -14.56
C SER A 67 10.31 2.12 -14.22
N ALA A 68 11.34 1.52 -13.63
CA ALA A 68 11.36 0.17 -13.06
C ALA A 68 11.92 0.25 -11.63
N ILE A 69 11.18 -0.29 -10.66
CA ILE A 69 11.52 -0.28 -9.24
C ILE A 69 11.62 -1.73 -8.76
N PHE A 70 12.80 -2.12 -8.32
CA PHE A 70 13.12 -3.47 -7.88
C PHE A 70 13.03 -3.58 -6.36
N GLY A 71 12.53 -4.72 -5.87
CA GLY A 71 12.51 -5.01 -4.42
C GLY A 71 13.88 -5.30 -3.81
N GLU A 72 14.92 -5.41 -4.63
CA GLU A 72 16.30 -5.63 -4.20
C GLU A 72 17.27 -4.69 -4.92
N ALA A 73 18.44 -4.47 -4.30
CA ALA A 73 19.47 -3.58 -4.84
C ALA A 73 20.06 -4.15 -6.13
N MET A 74 20.09 -3.33 -7.19
CA MET A 74 20.57 -3.74 -8.50
C MET A 74 22.02 -3.35 -8.73
N LEU A 75 22.71 -4.09 -9.60
CA LEU A 75 24.04 -3.72 -10.09
C LEU A 75 23.86 -2.62 -11.16
N PRO A 76 24.20 -1.34 -10.89
CA PRO A 76 23.84 -0.23 -11.79
C PRO A 76 24.47 -0.36 -13.17
N SER A 77 25.68 -0.92 -13.26
CA SER A 77 26.37 -1.14 -14.54
C SER A 77 25.69 -2.17 -15.44
N SER A 78 24.78 -2.99 -14.90
CA SER A 78 24.00 -3.96 -15.68
C SER A 78 22.73 -3.35 -16.30
N ILE A 79 22.35 -2.14 -15.89
CA ILE A 79 21.12 -1.48 -16.33
C ILE A 79 21.49 -0.19 -17.07
N SER A 80 21.53 -0.30 -18.39
CA SER A 80 21.80 0.81 -19.32
C SER A 80 20.65 0.93 -20.32
N ALA A 81 20.76 1.87 -21.26
CA ALA A 81 19.80 1.91 -22.36
C ALA A 81 19.73 0.57 -23.09
N ASP A 82 20.82 -0.21 -23.19
CA ASP A 82 20.84 -1.50 -23.92
C ASP A 82 20.07 -2.63 -23.21
N SER A 83 20.00 -2.60 -21.88
CA SER A 83 19.33 -3.61 -21.08
C SER A 83 17.97 -3.17 -20.51
N PHE A 84 17.70 -1.86 -20.47
CA PHE A 84 16.37 -1.29 -20.24
C PHE A 84 15.95 -0.50 -21.47
N THR A 85 15.20 -1.16 -22.35
CA THR A 85 14.88 -0.66 -23.69
C THR A 85 13.41 -0.30 -23.81
N VAL A 86 13.09 0.66 -24.67
CA VAL A 86 11.70 0.96 -25.07
C VAL A 86 11.60 0.89 -26.59
N THR A 87 10.61 0.15 -27.11
CA THR A 87 10.37 -0.03 -28.54
C THR A 87 8.92 0.29 -28.91
N SER A 88 8.71 0.90 -30.07
CA SER A 88 7.36 1.09 -30.62
C SER A 88 6.82 -0.20 -31.24
N ALA A 89 5.51 -0.22 -31.52
CA ALA A 89 4.82 -1.37 -32.10
C ALA A 89 5.37 -1.86 -33.45
N ASP A 90 6.04 -0.98 -34.22
CA ASP A 90 6.73 -1.32 -35.47
C ASP A 90 8.12 -1.95 -35.27
N GLY A 91 8.57 -2.09 -34.02
CA GLY A 91 9.89 -2.61 -33.66
C GLY A 91 11.00 -1.56 -33.63
N SER A 92 10.70 -0.29 -33.95
CA SER A 92 11.68 0.79 -33.86
C SER A 92 12.06 1.07 -32.40
N ARG A 93 13.35 1.33 -32.16
CA ARG A 93 13.87 1.61 -30.83
C ARG A 93 13.69 3.09 -30.50
N VAL A 94 13.23 3.38 -29.28
CA VAL A 94 13.22 4.73 -28.73
C VAL A 94 14.61 5.03 -28.18
N GLU A 95 15.22 6.10 -28.65
CA GLU A 95 16.48 6.60 -28.11
C GLU A 95 16.25 7.27 -26.75
N GLY A 96 17.20 7.10 -25.83
CA GLY A 96 17.07 7.61 -24.48
C GLY A 96 18.23 7.23 -23.57
N THR A 97 18.14 7.69 -22.33
CA THR A 97 19.15 7.44 -21.29
C THR A 97 18.53 6.77 -20.07
N VAL A 98 19.31 5.97 -19.36
CA VAL A 98 18.88 5.36 -18.09
C VAL A 98 19.61 6.03 -16.94
N SER A 99 18.84 6.41 -15.93
CA SER A 99 19.34 6.98 -14.67
C SER A 99 18.80 6.18 -13.48
N PHE A 100 19.40 6.34 -12.30
CA PHE A 100 18.97 5.66 -11.09
C PHE A 100 19.14 6.54 -9.84
N ALA A 101 18.33 6.27 -8.81
CA ALA A 101 18.51 6.87 -7.49
C ALA A 101 19.61 6.15 -6.71
N ALA A 102 20.73 6.84 -6.46
CA ALA A 102 21.86 6.25 -5.73
C ALA A 102 21.55 6.00 -4.24
N ASP A 103 20.61 6.74 -3.66
CA ASP A 103 20.31 6.72 -2.23
C ASP A 103 19.22 5.70 -1.84
N ASP A 104 18.48 5.14 -2.80
CA ASP A 104 17.64 3.94 -2.61
C ASP A 104 18.41 2.65 -2.98
N ALA A 105 19.71 2.61 -2.67
CA ALA A 105 20.59 1.46 -2.94
C ALA A 105 20.51 0.95 -4.39
N ALA A 106 20.30 1.85 -5.36
CA ALA A 106 20.08 1.52 -6.77
C ALA A 106 18.96 0.50 -7.00
N ARG A 107 17.78 0.75 -6.43
CA ARG A 107 16.55 -0.01 -6.70
C ARG A 107 15.65 0.61 -7.76
N SER A 108 15.75 1.93 -7.97
CA SER A 108 14.86 2.67 -8.86
C SER A 108 15.62 3.15 -10.09
N PHE A 109 15.18 2.73 -11.27
CA PHE A 109 15.76 3.10 -12.58
C PHE A 109 14.72 3.74 -13.46
N THR A 110 15.14 4.76 -14.22
CA THR A 110 14.26 5.51 -15.12
C THR A 110 14.92 5.70 -16.48
N PHE A 111 14.27 5.18 -17.52
CA PHE A 111 14.53 5.45 -18.92
C PHE A 111 13.88 6.78 -19.32
N SER A 112 14.68 7.74 -19.76
CA SER A 112 14.25 9.04 -20.26
C SER A 112 14.40 9.06 -21.78
N PRO A 113 13.30 9.03 -22.55
CA PRO A 113 13.33 9.22 -24.00
C PRO A 113 14.02 10.52 -24.38
N SER A 114 14.85 10.52 -25.43
CA SER A 114 15.56 11.72 -25.91
C SER A 114 14.65 12.68 -26.68
N THR A 115 13.52 12.17 -27.19
CA THR A 115 12.47 12.94 -27.85
C THR A 115 11.11 12.50 -27.32
N PRO A 116 10.08 13.37 -27.35
CA PRO A 116 8.71 12.96 -27.02
C PRO A 116 8.31 11.72 -27.82
N LEU A 117 7.59 10.81 -27.15
CA LEU A 117 7.00 9.64 -27.76
C LEU A 117 5.92 10.03 -28.78
N SER A 118 5.64 9.15 -29.73
CA SER A 118 4.55 9.35 -30.69
C SER A 118 3.20 9.33 -29.99
N VAL A 119 2.25 10.12 -30.49
CA VAL A 119 0.87 10.15 -29.97
C VAL A 119 0.12 8.86 -30.30
N SER A 120 -0.79 8.44 -29.42
CA SER A 120 -1.69 7.29 -29.61
C SER A 120 -0.96 6.00 -30.04
N ALA A 121 0.27 5.81 -29.55
CA ALA A 121 1.15 4.72 -29.95
C ALA A 121 1.40 3.76 -28.78
N THR A 122 1.42 2.46 -29.08
CA THR A 122 1.79 1.43 -28.11
C THR A 122 3.29 1.21 -28.11
N TYR A 123 3.87 1.20 -26.91
CA TYR A 123 5.27 0.91 -26.65
C TYR A 123 5.41 -0.34 -25.79
N THR A 124 6.50 -1.08 -26.01
CA THR A 124 6.95 -2.17 -25.14
C THR A 124 8.24 -1.73 -24.46
N ALA A 125 8.21 -1.66 -23.13
CA ALA A 125 9.41 -1.52 -22.32
C ALA A 125 9.90 -2.91 -21.91
N ARG A 126 11.22 -3.09 -21.89
CA ARG A 126 11.87 -4.38 -21.70
C ARG A 126 13.11 -4.27 -20.84
N LEU A 127 13.18 -5.13 -19.83
CA LEU A 127 14.40 -5.44 -19.08
C LEU A 127 14.97 -6.76 -19.60
N THR A 128 16.21 -6.75 -20.10
CA THR A 128 16.85 -7.95 -20.65
C THR A 128 17.37 -8.87 -19.53
N THR A 129 17.80 -10.07 -19.91
CA THR A 129 18.46 -11.02 -19.00
C THR A 129 19.86 -10.58 -18.54
N GLU A 130 20.39 -9.49 -19.10
CA GLU A 130 21.67 -8.89 -18.65
C GLU A 130 21.52 -8.10 -17.36
N VAL A 131 20.29 -7.71 -16.99
CA VAL A 131 19.99 -7.01 -15.74
C VAL A 131 20.27 -7.94 -14.55
N LYS A 132 21.09 -7.45 -13.61
CA LYS A 132 21.50 -8.23 -12.42
C LYS A 132 21.32 -7.45 -11.12
N ALA A 133 20.92 -8.17 -10.07
CA ALA A 133 21.06 -7.72 -8.71
C ALA A 133 22.52 -7.72 -8.24
N ILE A 134 22.82 -6.97 -7.18
CA ILE A 134 24.13 -7.03 -6.49
C ILE A 134 24.39 -8.45 -5.94
N SER A 135 23.32 -9.18 -5.61
CA SER A 135 23.37 -10.60 -5.20
C SER A 135 23.86 -11.54 -6.30
N GLY A 136 23.91 -11.07 -7.56
CA GLY A 136 24.18 -11.87 -8.75
C GLY A 136 22.91 -12.48 -9.37
N ALA A 137 21.75 -12.29 -8.75
CA ALA A 137 20.48 -12.75 -9.31
C ALA A 137 20.16 -12.03 -10.63
N GLY A 138 19.61 -12.75 -11.60
CA GLY A 138 19.20 -12.21 -12.90
C GLY A 138 17.83 -12.72 -13.31
N PHE A 139 17.28 -12.19 -14.40
CA PHE A 139 16.04 -12.74 -14.95
C PHE A 139 16.30 -14.02 -15.76
N SER A 140 15.44 -15.03 -15.62
CA SER A 140 15.44 -16.25 -16.44
C SER A 140 14.93 -16.01 -17.87
N ALA A 141 14.12 -14.97 -18.07
CA ALA A 141 13.68 -14.45 -19.36
C ALA A 141 13.54 -12.93 -19.29
N ALA A 142 13.66 -12.25 -20.43
CA ALA A 142 13.44 -10.80 -20.46
C ALA A 142 12.05 -10.46 -19.92
N HIS A 143 11.97 -9.43 -19.07
CA HIS A 143 10.72 -8.92 -18.54
C HIS A 143 10.21 -7.80 -19.43
N GLU A 144 8.95 -7.87 -19.87
CA GLU A 144 8.35 -6.91 -20.78
C GLU A 144 7.00 -6.41 -20.24
N TRP A 145 6.74 -5.12 -20.42
CA TRP A 145 5.44 -4.51 -20.17
C TRP A 145 5.10 -3.51 -21.26
N ARG A 146 3.81 -3.22 -21.40
CA ARG A 146 3.30 -2.33 -22.45
C ARG A 146 2.58 -1.14 -21.88
N PHE A 147 2.59 -0.04 -22.62
CA PHE A 147 1.76 1.12 -22.36
C PHE A 147 1.41 1.81 -23.69
N THR A 148 0.34 2.60 -23.68
CA THR A 148 -0.14 3.35 -24.84
C THR A 148 -0.19 4.84 -24.51
N THR A 149 0.45 5.65 -25.36
CA THR A 149 0.48 7.11 -25.19
C THR A 149 -0.87 7.75 -25.54
N GLY A 150 -1.13 8.89 -24.93
CA GLY A 150 -2.23 9.79 -25.29
C GLY A 150 -1.85 10.72 -26.44
N THR A 151 -2.49 11.89 -26.48
CA THR A 151 -2.37 12.86 -27.58
C THR A 151 -1.56 14.12 -27.23
N SER A 152 -1.19 14.30 -25.96
CA SER A 152 -0.53 15.52 -25.48
C SER A 152 0.61 15.23 -24.52
N SER A 153 1.47 16.22 -24.36
CA SER A 153 2.43 16.29 -23.26
C SER A 153 1.72 16.69 -21.97
N ASP A 154 2.26 16.25 -20.85
CA ASP A 154 1.85 16.71 -19.54
C ASP A 154 2.75 17.87 -19.11
N THR A 155 2.10 18.91 -18.60
CA THR A 155 2.71 20.16 -18.11
C THR A 155 2.15 20.55 -16.74
N THR A 156 1.30 19.71 -16.17
CA THR A 156 0.68 19.91 -14.87
C THR A 156 1.66 19.49 -13.81
N ALA A 157 1.79 20.26 -12.73
CA ALA A 157 2.62 19.85 -11.62
C ALA A 157 1.88 18.84 -10.74
N PRO A 158 2.58 17.84 -10.19
CA PRO A 158 1.99 16.90 -9.25
C PRO A 158 1.51 17.60 -7.98
N ALA A 159 0.40 17.13 -7.41
CA ALA A 159 -0.19 17.66 -6.18
C ALA A 159 -0.21 16.63 -5.04
N GLU A 160 -0.12 17.12 -3.80
CA GLU A 160 -0.36 16.30 -2.61
C GLU A 160 -1.85 15.95 -2.52
N ALA A 161 -2.20 14.68 -2.70
CA ALA A 161 -3.54 14.18 -2.43
C ALA A 161 -3.75 13.96 -0.92
N SER A 162 -2.75 13.42 -0.21
CA SER A 162 -2.75 13.33 1.26
C SER A 162 -1.36 13.05 1.83
N LYS A 163 -1.19 13.23 3.14
CA LYS A 163 0.03 12.88 3.87
C LYS A 163 -0.22 12.34 5.26
N THR A 164 0.69 11.51 5.74
CA THR A 164 0.72 11.02 7.12
C THR A 164 2.14 11.15 7.68
N PRO A 165 2.34 11.65 8.91
CA PRO A 165 1.34 12.29 9.76
C PRO A 165 0.76 13.57 9.14
N LEU A 166 -0.47 13.92 9.53
CA LEU A 166 -1.08 15.19 9.16
C LEU A 166 -0.24 16.36 9.72
N ALA A 167 -0.36 17.53 9.09
CA ALA A 167 0.29 18.74 9.57
C ALA A 167 -0.16 19.06 11.01
N SER A 168 0.81 19.33 11.88
CA SER A 168 0.63 19.59 13.30
C SER A 168 0.01 18.43 14.09
N ALA A 169 0.03 17.20 13.57
CA ALA A 169 -0.41 16.02 14.30
C ALA A 169 0.39 15.88 15.62
N SER A 170 -0.31 15.52 16.70
CA SER A 170 0.27 15.24 18.02
C SER A 170 0.17 13.76 18.35
N ASN A 171 0.89 13.31 19.38
CA ASN A 171 0.95 11.92 19.82
C ASN A 171 1.26 10.91 18.70
N VAL A 172 2.05 11.30 17.69
CA VAL A 172 2.44 10.38 16.63
C VAL A 172 3.36 9.30 17.20
N PRO A 173 3.12 8.01 16.95
CA PRO A 173 4.00 6.96 17.46
C PRO A 173 5.44 7.13 17.04
N THR A 174 6.37 6.81 17.94
CA THR A 174 7.80 6.94 17.65
C THR A 174 8.29 6.05 16.51
N ASN A 175 7.60 4.96 16.19
CA ASN A 175 7.91 4.05 15.08
C ASN A 175 7.10 4.33 13.79
N ARG A 176 6.43 5.48 13.69
CA ARG A 176 5.56 5.77 12.54
C ARG A 176 6.38 6.07 11.28
N LYS A 177 6.07 5.36 10.18
CA LYS A 177 6.51 5.74 8.82
C LYS A 177 5.72 6.95 8.35
N LEU A 178 6.36 7.79 7.54
CA LEU A 178 5.76 8.98 6.97
C LEU A 178 5.42 8.73 5.51
N THR A 179 4.25 9.14 5.05
CA THR A 179 3.78 8.94 3.68
C THR A 179 3.27 10.24 3.07
N VAL A 180 3.46 10.37 1.76
CA VAL A 180 2.82 11.37 0.91
C VAL A 180 2.23 10.63 -0.29
N ILE A 181 0.93 10.81 -0.53
CA ILE A 181 0.20 10.28 -1.67
C ILE A 181 -0.01 11.44 -2.64
N PHE A 182 0.37 11.23 -3.89
CA PHE A 182 0.16 12.18 -4.98
C PHE A 182 -1.08 11.84 -5.80
N ASP A 183 -1.60 12.81 -6.52
CA ASP A 183 -2.70 12.65 -7.48
C ASP A 183 -2.27 12.02 -8.81
N GLU A 184 -0.95 11.89 -9.04
CA GLU A 184 -0.37 11.28 -10.23
C GLU A 184 0.90 10.47 -9.93
N ALA A 185 1.46 9.85 -10.97
CA ALA A 185 2.65 9.02 -10.86
C ALA A 185 3.95 9.86 -10.88
N MET A 186 4.75 9.71 -9.84
CA MET A 186 6.03 10.39 -9.65
C MET A 186 7.20 9.66 -10.31
N ASP A 187 8.25 10.42 -10.66
CA ASP A 187 9.55 9.87 -11.01
C ASP A 187 10.27 9.41 -9.74
N PRO A 188 10.39 8.09 -9.50
CA PRO A 188 10.97 7.55 -8.27
C PRO A 188 12.44 7.94 -8.11
N THR A 189 13.16 8.27 -9.19
CA THR A 189 14.56 8.69 -9.08
C THR A 189 14.73 10.08 -8.46
N THR A 190 13.65 10.86 -8.39
CA THR A 190 13.61 12.17 -7.71
C THR A 190 13.13 12.09 -6.27
N LEU A 191 12.68 10.92 -5.81
CA LEU A 191 12.21 10.68 -4.44
C LEU A 191 13.33 10.07 -3.60
N THR A 192 14.11 10.95 -3.00
CA THR A 192 15.37 10.64 -2.30
C THR A 192 15.31 11.14 -0.86
N THR A 193 16.22 10.71 -0.01
CA THR A 193 16.39 11.28 1.34
C THR A 193 16.83 12.75 1.33
N HIS A 194 17.30 13.27 0.19
CA HIS A 194 17.61 14.68 -0.02
C HIS A 194 16.36 15.51 -0.35
N THR A 195 15.44 14.93 -1.12
CA THR A 195 14.22 15.60 -1.58
C THR A 195 13.01 15.31 -0.71
N PHE A 196 13.00 14.23 0.06
CA PHE A 196 12.03 13.88 1.10
C PHE A 196 12.77 13.56 2.40
N SER A 197 12.84 14.56 3.29
CA SER A 197 13.67 14.51 4.49
C SER A 197 12.87 14.84 5.76
N VAL A 198 13.38 14.35 6.89
CA VAL A 198 12.83 14.62 8.23
C VAL A 198 13.95 15.18 9.12
N LYS A 199 13.70 16.28 9.81
CA LYS A 199 14.64 16.92 10.75
C LYS A 199 14.07 17.03 12.15
N ASN A 200 14.92 16.83 13.14
CA ASN A 200 14.59 17.11 14.54
C ASN A 200 14.67 18.63 14.85
N PRO A 201 14.28 19.09 16.06
CA PRO A 201 14.35 20.51 16.43
C PRO A 201 15.76 21.12 16.37
N ALA A 202 16.81 20.30 16.49
CA ALA A 202 18.20 20.74 16.37
C ALA A 202 18.66 20.90 14.90
N GLY A 203 17.78 20.65 13.92
CA GLY A 203 18.08 20.74 12.49
C GLY A 203 18.82 19.52 11.93
N VAL A 204 19.00 18.46 12.73
CA VAL A 204 19.69 17.23 12.34
C VAL A 204 18.74 16.34 11.54
N LEU A 205 19.22 15.81 10.42
CA LEU A 205 18.49 14.85 9.60
C LEU A 205 18.28 13.53 10.35
N VAL A 206 17.05 13.03 10.32
CA VAL A 206 16.71 11.68 10.77
C VAL A 206 17.16 10.71 9.68
N ALA A 207 17.91 9.68 10.05
CA ALA A 207 18.28 8.62 9.12
C ALA A 207 17.07 7.73 8.80
N GLY A 208 16.85 7.46 7.51
CA GLY A 208 15.75 6.61 7.05
C GLY A 208 15.93 6.23 5.58
N VAL A 209 14.95 5.51 5.06
CA VAL A 209 14.89 5.07 3.66
C VAL A 209 13.63 5.67 3.02
N VAL A 210 13.78 6.19 1.81
CA VAL A 210 12.64 6.60 0.97
C VAL A 210 12.32 5.48 0.00
N THR A 211 11.06 5.07 -0.05
CA THR A 211 10.54 4.10 -1.02
C THR A 211 9.33 4.68 -1.72
N TYR A 212 9.08 4.26 -2.96
CA TYR A 212 7.94 4.71 -3.75
C TYR A 212 7.18 3.53 -4.36
N THR A 213 5.85 3.54 -4.27
CA THR A 213 4.98 2.49 -4.84
C THR A 213 3.63 3.09 -5.22
N GLY A 214 3.14 2.79 -6.42
CA GLY A 214 1.91 3.39 -6.95
C GLY A 214 2.07 4.90 -7.12
N THR A 215 1.35 5.68 -6.31
CA THR A 215 1.48 7.15 -6.16
C THR A 215 1.95 7.57 -4.77
N THR A 216 2.48 6.64 -3.97
CA THR A 216 2.82 6.88 -2.56
C THR A 216 4.33 6.87 -2.33
N ALA A 217 4.88 7.99 -1.91
CA ALA A 217 6.23 8.09 -1.34
C ALA A 217 6.18 7.81 0.16
N THR A 218 7.11 7.01 0.66
CA THR A 218 7.22 6.64 2.08
C THR A 218 8.62 6.89 2.60
N PHE A 219 8.74 7.66 3.68
CA PHE A 219 9.97 7.75 4.47
C PHE A 219 9.84 6.85 5.70
N ALA A 220 10.71 5.84 5.80
CA ALA A 220 10.79 4.94 6.94
C ALA A 220 12.03 5.29 7.80
N PRO A 221 11.85 5.86 9.01
CA PRO A 221 12.96 6.06 9.93
C PRO A 221 13.69 4.74 10.21
N SER A 222 15.01 4.78 10.21
CA SER A 222 15.87 3.60 10.48
C SER A 222 15.87 3.18 11.96
N GLN A 223 15.44 4.09 12.83
CA GLN A 223 15.27 3.89 14.27
C GLN A 223 13.98 4.58 14.72
N ALA A 224 13.45 4.17 15.88
CA ALA A 224 12.35 4.88 16.51
C ALA A 224 12.74 6.35 16.74
N LEU A 225 11.83 7.25 16.37
CA LEU A 225 11.92 8.68 16.62
C LEU A 225 11.96 8.95 18.13
N GLN A 226 12.53 10.09 18.52
CA GLN A 226 12.56 10.51 19.91
C GLN A 226 11.14 10.84 20.38
N ALA A 227 10.82 10.47 21.62
CA ALA A 227 9.52 10.75 22.23
C ALA A 227 9.30 12.26 22.45
N ASN A 228 8.05 12.70 22.44
CA ASN A 228 7.63 14.07 22.75
C ASN A 228 8.42 15.14 21.96
N THR A 229 8.76 14.86 20.71
CA THR A 229 9.65 15.67 19.87
C THR A 229 8.92 16.13 18.62
N THR A 230 8.99 17.43 18.33
CA THR A 230 8.46 18.00 17.09
C THR A 230 9.45 17.83 15.96
N TYR A 231 9.07 17.08 14.94
CA TYR A 231 9.86 16.91 13.72
C TYR A 231 9.33 17.80 12.61
N THR A 232 10.23 18.27 11.75
CA THR A 232 9.89 18.97 10.51
C THR A 232 10.15 18.04 9.34
N VAL A 233 9.15 17.86 8.48
CA VAL A 233 9.24 17.11 7.24
C VAL A 233 9.35 18.10 6.10
N THR A 234 10.21 17.80 5.13
CA THR A 234 10.41 18.63 3.95
C THR A 234 10.44 17.76 2.72
N MET A 235 9.56 18.08 1.77
CA MET A 235 9.62 17.61 0.41
C MET A 235 9.94 18.77 -0.52
N THR A 236 11.07 18.74 -1.21
CA THR A 236 11.54 19.87 -2.03
C THR A 236 10.85 19.90 -3.40
N THR A 237 10.97 21.03 -4.11
CA THR A 237 10.49 21.17 -5.49
C THR A 237 11.31 20.38 -6.51
N ASP A 238 12.36 19.67 -6.09
CA ASP A 238 13.14 18.81 -7.00
C ASP A 238 12.46 17.45 -7.22
N VAL A 239 11.44 17.12 -6.43
CA VAL A 239 10.55 15.99 -6.68
C VAL A 239 9.70 16.28 -7.92
N LYS A 240 9.68 15.33 -8.87
CA LYS A 240 9.03 15.48 -10.18
C LYS A 240 8.10 14.31 -10.51
N ASP A 241 7.13 14.58 -11.36
CA ASP A 241 6.36 13.53 -12.04
C ASP A 241 7.17 12.82 -13.13
N LEU A 242 6.57 11.82 -13.78
CA LEU A 242 7.18 11.14 -14.93
C LEU A 242 7.36 12.04 -16.15
N ALA A 243 6.60 13.12 -16.30
CA ALA A 243 6.68 14.07 -17.39
C ALA A 243 7.78 15.13 -17.19
N GLY A 244 8.40 15.17 -16.00
CA GLY A 244 9.44 16.09 -15.60
C GLY A 244 8.96 17.37 -14.91
N ASN A 245 7.66 17.50 -14.61
CA ASN A 245 7.12 18.66 -13.90
C ASN A 245 7.44 18.56 -12.40
N PRO A 246 8.05 19.60 -11.80
CA PRO A 246 8.34 19.63 -10.37
C PRO A 246 7.08 19.92 -9.54
N LEU A 247 7.12 19.58 -8.24
CA LEU A 247 6.15 20.14 -7.29
C LEU A 247 6.12 21.67 -7.40
N SER A 248 4.91 22.24 -7.51
CA SER A 248 4.73 23.69 -7.63
C SER A 248 5.28 24.45 -6.42
N THR A 249 5.21 23.84 -5.23
CA THR A 249 5.75 24.36 -3.98
C THR A 249 6.30 23.22 -3.14
N ALA A 250 7.34 23.50 -2.35
CA ALA A 250 7.87 22.52 -1.41
C ALA A 250 6.82 22.21 -0.32
N LEU A 251 6.62 20.92 -0.01
CA LEU A 251 5.77 20.51 1.08
C LEU A 251 6.57 20.56 2.39
N VAL A 252 6.19 21.46 3.29
CA VAL A 252 6.83 21.59 4.61
C VAL A 252 5.76 21.52 5.68
N TRP A 253 5.89 20.56 6.59
CA TRP A 253 4.98 20.44 7.73
C TRP A 253 5.69 19.88 8.94
N THR A 254 5.05 20.01 10.10
CA THR A 254 5.55 19.46 11.36
C THR A 254 4.59 18.42 11.91
N PHE A 255 5.11 17.55 12.77
CA PHE A 255 4.31 16.67 13.63
C PHE A 255 5.07 16.46 14.94
N THR A 256 4.36 16.11 16.01
CA THR A 256 4.95 15.85 17.33
C THR A 256 4.73 14.40 17.72
N THR A 257 5.82 13.71 18.03
CA THR A 257 5.77 12.34 18.52
C THR A 257 5.15 12.28 19.92
N GLY A 258 4.48 11.16 20.23
CA GLY A 258 4.04 10.83 21.57
C GLY A 258 5.16 10.24 22.42
N SER A 259 4.79 9.61 23.53
CA SER A 259 5.72 9.01 24.49
C SER A 259 6.17 7.59 24.13
N VAL A 260 5.44 6.89 23.25
CA VAL A 260 5.64 5.47 22.98
C VAL A 260 5.53 5.12 21.49
N ALA A 261 6.10 3.97 21.13
CA ALA A 261 5.86 3.33 19.85
C ALA A 261 4.45 2.71 19.84
N ALA A 262 3.83 2.67 18.66
CA ALA A 262 2.58 1.94 18.48
C ALA A 262 2.89 0.45 18.42
N GLN A 263 2.06 -0.33 19.11
CA GLN A 263 2.11 -1.78 19.11
C GLN A 263 1.17 -2.35 18.03
N GLY A 264 1.46 -3.60 17.65
CA GLY A 264 0.76 -4.29 16.59
C GLY A 264 1.24 -3.90 15.19
N PRO A 265 0.57 -4.43 14.14
CA PRO A 265 0.96 -4.19 12.75
C PRO A 265 0.65 -2.74 12.32
N ALA A 266 1.15 -2.34 11.14
CA ALA A 266 0.70 -1.09 10.53
C ALA A 266 -0.83 -1.14 10.26
N PRO A 267 -1.56 -0.01 10.38
CA PRO A 267 -2.99 0.03 10.04
C PRO A 267 -3.27 -0.44 8.60
N VAL A 268 -4.49 -0.92 8.35
CA VAL A 268 -4.95 -1.25 6.99
C VAL A 268 -5.41 0.04 6.31
N SER A 269 -4.87 0.35 5.13
CA SER A 269 -5.33 1.51 4.36
C SER A 269 -6.67 1.19 3.70
N LEU A 270 -7.67 2.03 3.93
CA LEU A 270 -9.00 1.87 3.34
C LEU A 270 -9.18 2.65 2.03
N GLY A 271 -8.20 3.45 1.62
CA GLY A 271 -8.35 4.37 0.49
C GLY A 271 -9.66 5.17 0.56
N THR A 272 -10.34 5.28 -0.58
CA THR A 272 -11.65 5.94 -0.69
C THR A 272 -12.80 5.16 -0.07
N ALA A 273 -12.64 3.85 0.22
CA ALA A 273 -13.60 3.08 1.02
C ALA A 273 -13.73 3.65 2.45
N GLY A 274 -12.67 4.31 2.95
CA GLY A 274 -12.68 5.05 4.21
C GLY A 274 -13.68 6.20 4.27
N ASN A 275 -14.30 6.60 3.16
CA ASN A 275 -15.35 7.63 3.13
C ASN A 275 -16.74 7.09 3.48
N PHE A 276 -16.89 5.76 3.62
CA PHE A 276 -18.17 5.08 3.81
C PHE A 276 -18.24 4.34 5.15
N VAL A 277 -19.31 4.57 5.91
CA VAL A 277 -19.58 3.79 7.12
C VAL A 277 -20.15 2.41 6.78
N ILE A 278 -20.88 2.32 5.67
CA ILE A 278 -21.33 1.06 5.07
C ILE A 278 -21.01 1.11 3.58
N LEU A 279 -20.29 0.10 3.08
CA LEU A 279 -20.03 -0.10 1.66
C LEU A 279 -20.31 -1.55 1.31
N ALA A 280 -21.15 -1.79 0.31
CA ALA A 280 -21.53 -3.14 -0.11
C ALA A 280 -21.54 -3.29 -1.63
N LYS A 281 -21.53 -4.52 -2.14
CA LYS A 281 -21.58 -4.79 -3.58
C LYS A 281 -22.94 -5.22 -4.12
N ALA A 282 -23.71 -5.95 -3.32
CA ALA A 282 -24.92 -6.64 -3.75
C ALA A 282 -26.20 -6.02 -3.16
N ALA A 283 -26.22 -5.67 -1.86
CA ALA A 283 -27.39 -5.04 -1.24
C ALA A 283 -27.05 -4.34 0.09
N ILE A 284 -27.85 -3.35 0.44
CA ILE A 284 -27.91 -2.79 1.81
C ILE A 284 -29.38 -2.74 2.21
N SER A 285 -29.77 -3.44 3.26
CA SER A 285 -31.16 -3.44 3.72
C SER A 285 -31.29 -3.04 5.18
N THR A 286 -32.42 -2.44 5.53
CA THR A 286 -32.77 -2.15 6.92
C THR A 286 -34.25 -2.43 7.21
N THR A 287 -34.53 -2.85 8.44
CA THR A 287 -35.86 -2.80 9.05
C THR A 287 -35.81 -2.04 10.37
N GLY A 288 -36.96 -1.62 10.90
CA GLY A 288 -37.04 -0.94 12.19
C GLY A 288 -36.41 0.47 12.21
N THR A 289 -36.19 1.01 13.41
CA THR A 289 -35.65 2.36 13.64
C THR A 289 -34.13 2.35 13.63
N THR A 290 -33.55 2.20 12.45
CA THR A 290 -32.09 2.27 12.24
C THR A 290 -31.59 3.72 12.27
N ALA A 291 -30.37 3.93 12.78
CA ALA A 291 -29.68 5.20 12.78
C ALA A 291 -28.23 5.02 12.30
N VAL A 292 -27.90 5.59 11.15
CA VAL A 292 -26.56 5.55 10.56
C VAL A 292 -25.94 6.96 10.59
N VAL A 293 -24.70 7.06 11.05
CA VAL A 293 -23.90 8.29 11.01
C VAL A 293 -22.68 8.04 10.12
N GLY A 294 -22.70 8.63 8.93
CA GLY A 294 -21.72 8.41 7.86
C GLY A 294 -22.39 8.05 6.52
N ASN A 295 -21.59 7.96 5.46
CA ASN A 295 -22.09 7.69 4.10
C ASN A 295 -22.30 6.19 3.83
N LEU A 296 -23.29 5.87 3.01
CA LEU A 296 -23.54 4.53 2.47
C LEU A 296 -23.15 4.48 0.99
N GLY A 297 -22.56 3.36 0.56
CA GLY A 297 -22.21 3.12 -0.84
C GLY A 297 -22.61 1.73 -1.30
N LEU A 298 -23.18 1.62 -2.50
CA LEU A 298 -23.55 0.34 -3.12
C LEU A 298 -23.08 0.29 -4.57
N SER A 299 -22.19 -0.65 -4.90
CA SER A 299 -21.72 -0.84 -6.28
C SER A 299 -21.11 -2.23 -6.49
N PRO A 300 -21.43 -2.95 -7.59
CA PRO A 300 -22.07 -2.46 -8.81
C PRO A 300 -23.61 -2.50 -8.78
N ALA A 301 -24.23 -2.94 -7.69
CA ALA A 301 -25.70 -2.96 -7.59
C ALA A 301 -26.31 -1.54 -7.64
N ALA A 302 -27.50 -1.46 -8.24
CA ALA A 302 -28.28 -0.24 -8.39
C ALA A 302 -28.95 0.17 -7.06
N GLN A 303 -29.43 1.42 -7.00
CA GLN A 303 -30.12 1.99 -5.84
C GLN A 303 -31.31 1.13 -5.37
N SER A 304 -31.99 0.42 -6.28
CA SER A 304 -33.11 -0.47 -5.95
C SER A 304 -32.76 -1.61 -4.97
N PHE A 305 -31.47 -1.92 -4.79
CA PHE A 305 -30.97 -2.88 -3.82
C PHE A 305 -30.60 -2.25 -2.46
N MET A 306 -30.80 -0.93 -2.31
CA MET A 306 -30.87 -0.25 -1.02
C MET A 306 -32.33 -0.21 -0.56
N THR A 307 -32.66 -1.02 0.45
CA THR A 307 -34.07 -1.29 0.82
C THR A 307 -34.38 -0.94 2.27
N GLY A 308 -35.59 -0.42 2.52
CA GLY A 308 -36.07 -0.07 3.87
C GLY A 308 -35.63 1.30 4.41
N PHE A 309 -34.86 2.07 3.62
CA PHE A 309 -34.38 3.39 4.02
C PHE A 309 -35.35 4.54 3.67
N SER A 310 -36.41 4.29 2.90
CA SER A 310 -37.34 5.33 2.42
C SER A 310 -36.59 6.49 1.74
N GLU A 311 -35.76 6.14 0.77
CA GLU A 311 -34.80 7.06 0.15
C GLU A 311 -35.46 8.09 -0.75
N ALA A 312 -34.89 9.30 -0.76
CA ALA A 312 -35.20 10.33 -1.74
C ALA A 312 -33.92 10.78 -2.43
N LEU A 313 -33.89 10.71 -3.76
CA LEU A 313 -32.81 11.30 -4.56
C LEU A 313 -32.73 12.81 -4.31
N ASP A 314 -31.51 13.32 -4.20
CA ASP A 314 -31.27 14.76 -4.19
C ASP A 314 -31.55 15.35 -5.59
N SER A 315 -31.81 16.66 -5.67
CA SER A 315 -32.04 17.39 -6.93
C SER A 315 -30.99 17.17 -8.03
N THR A 316 -29.77 16.80 -7.64
CA THR A 316 -28.65 16.53 -8.56
C THR A 316 -28.63 15.09 -9.09
N ASN A 317 -29.42 14.17 -8.50
CA ASN A 317 -29.37 12.72 -8.74
C ASN A 317 -27.99 12.07 -8.50
N VAL A 318 -27.04 12.77 -7.86
CA VAL A 318 -25.69 12.26 -7.56
C VAL A 318 -25.69 11.39 -6.28
N PHE A 319 -26.65 11.62 -5.38
CA PHE A 319 -26.81 10.88 -4.14
C PHE A 319 -28.27 10.89 -3.68
N ALA A 320 -28.62 10.02 -2.74
CA ALA A 320 -29.89 9.99 -2.03
C ALA A 320 -29.74 10.34 -0.54
N ARG A 321 -30.87 10.66 0.09
CA ARG A 321 -31.00 10.95 1.52
C ARG A 321 -32.07 10.06 2.16
N SER A 322 -31.92 9.82 3.45
CA SER A 322 -32.90 9.14 4.29
C SER A 322 -32.91 9.78 5.68
N ILE A 323 -34.06 9.78 6.36
CA ILE A 323 -34.15 10.20 7.77
C ILE A 323 -33.37 9.28 8.72
N LEU A 324 -33.06 8.06 8.28
CA LEU A 324 -32.29 7.06 9.04
C LEU A 324 -30.78 7.27 8.90
N VAL A 325 -30.35 8.19 8.02
CA VAL A 325 -28.94 8.36 7.65
C VAL A 325 -28.52 9.82 7.83
N THR A 326 -27.69 10.07 8.83
CA THR A 326 -26.92 11.31 8.96
C THR A 326 -25.68 11.19 8.07
N GLY A 327 -25.88 11.43 6.77
CA GLY A 327 -24.90 11.23 5.72
C GLY A 327 -25.53 11.27 4.34
N LYS A 328 -24.82 10.75 3.34
CA LYS A 328 -25.32 10.58 1.97
C LYS A 328 -25.31 9.11 1.56
N MET A 329 -26.25 8.74 0.71
CA MET A 329 -26.38 7.38 0.18
C MET A 329 -26.06 7.40 -1.32
N TYR A 330 -25.16 6.53 -1.76
CA TYR A 330 -24.64 6.49 -3.12
C TYR A 330 -24.83 5.11 -3.73
N ALA A 331 -25.30 5.04 -4.98
CA ALA A 331 -25.47 3.79 -5.72
C ALA A 331 -24.92 3.88 -7.16
N ALA A 332 -24.66 2.72 -7.77
CA ALA A 332 -23.94 2.64 -9.06
C ALA A 332 -24.67 3.25 -10.26
N ASP A 333 -25.99 3.38 -10.21
CA ASP A 333 -26.86 3.92 -11.26
C ASP A 333 -27.17 5.42 -11.10
N MET A 334 -26.55 6.08 -10.12
CA MET A 334 -26.69 7.52 -9.90
C MET A 334 -25.87 8.36 -10.89
N ALA A 335 -26.15 9.67 -10.94
CA ALA A 335 -25.48 10.59 -11.85
C ALA A 335 -23.96 10.73 -11.57
N VAL A 336 -23.20 11.05 -12.60
CA VAL A 336 -21.75 11.33 -12.53
C VAL A 336 -21.47 12.43 -11.50
N PRO A 337 -20.41 12.32 -10.67
CA PRO A 337 -19.31 11.35 -10.72
C PRO A 337 -19.50 10.07 -9.88
N THR A 338 -20.69 9.83 -9.33
CA THR A 338 -20.92 8.75 -8.35
C THR A 338 -20.51 7.36 -8.81
N PRO A 339 -20.82 6.90 -10.05
CA PRO A 339 -20.47 5.54 -10.47
C PRO A 339 -18.96 5.29 -10.43
N ALA A 340 -18.15 6.20 -10.99
CA ALA A 340 -16.69 6.07 -11.02
C ALA A 340 -16.07 6.13 -9.62
N ASN A 341 -16.57 7.03 -8.76
CA ASN A 341 -16.12 7.14 -7.38
C ASN A 341 -16.43 5.85 -6.59
N LEU A 342 -17.60 5.24 -6.79
CA LEU A 342 -17.97 3.99 -6.13
C LEU A 342 -17.17 2.79 -6.66
N THR A 343 -16.88 2.73 -7.96
CA THR A 343 -15.99 1.70 -8.52
C THR A 343 -14.61 1.77 -7.84
N THR A 344 -14.07 2.98 -7.66
CA THR A 344 -12.80 3.21 -6.96
C THR A 344 -12.89 2.77 -5.49
N ALA A 345 -13.94 3.17 -4.77
CA ALA A 345 -14.14 2.80 -3.37
C ALA A 345 -14.30 1.28 -3.16
N VAL A 346 -14.97 0.58 -4.06
CA VAL A 346 -15.09 -0.89 -4.00
C VAL A 346 -13.74 -1.55 -4.27
N SER A 347 -12.96 -1.04 -5.23
CA SER A 347 -11.60 -1.54 -5.48
C SER A 347 -10.70 -1.34 -4.26
N ASP A 348 -10.75 -0.17 -3.62
CA ASP A 348 -9.99 0.11 -2.39
C ASP A 348 -10.41 -0.80 -1.22
N MET A 349 -11.71 -1.13 -1.12
CA MET A 349 -12.21 -2.10 -0.13
C MET A 349 -11.64 -3.51 -0.38
N GLU A 350 -11.58 -3.96 -1.63
CA GLU A 350 -11.01 -5.26 -2.00
C GLU A 350 -9.49 -5.31 -1.75
N LEU A 351 -8.79 -4.20 -2.03
CA LEU A 351 -7.37 -4.04 -1.69
C LEU A 351 -7.15 -4.07 -0.18
N ALA A 352 -7.96 -3.36 0.60
CA ALA A 352 -7.90 -3.38 2.06
C ALA A 352 -8.15 -4.78 2.63
N TYR A 353 -9.14 -5.51 2.10
CA TYR A 353 -9.39 -6.91 2.46
C TYR A 353 -8.16 -7.79 2.18
N THR A 354 -7.59 -7.67 0.99
CA THR A 354 -6.43 -8.46 0.56
C THR A 354 -5.18 -8.12 1.37
N ASP A 355 -4.96 -6.84 1.69
CA ASP A 355 -3.89 -6.38 2.57
C ASP A 355 -4.03 -7.00 3.97
N ALA A 356 -5.21 -6.87 4.59
CA ALA A 356 -5.48 -7.43 5.91
C ALA A 356 -5.34 -8.97 5.95
N ALA A 357 -5.87 -9.68 4.94
CA ALA A 357 -5.75 -11.13 4.80
C ALA A 357 -4.31 -11.59 4.52
N GLY A 358 -3.53 -10.75 3.83
CA GLY A 358 -2.17 -11.03 3.40
C GLY A 358 -1.09 -10.73 4.44
N ARG A 359 -1.44 -10.10 5.59
CA ARG A 359 -0.48 -9.86 6.68
C ARG A 359 0.15 -11.18 7.13
N LYS A 360 1.47 -11.18 7.28
CA LYS A 360 2.29 -12.37 7.60
C LYS A 360 2.79 -12.29 9.03
N ILE A 361 3.17 -13.45 9.58
CA ILE A 361 3.77 -13.60 10.93
C ILE A 361 2.78 -13.13 12.02
N PRO A 362 1.67 -13.87 12.24
CA PRO A 362 0.73 -13.55 13.31
C PRO A 362 1.40 -13.67 14.68
N ASP A 363 1.11 -12.71 15.56
CA ASP A 363 1.51 -12.72 16.97
C ASP A 363 0.74 -13.79 17.75
N PHE A 364 -0.51 -14.05 17.33
CA PHE A 364 -1.42 -15.01 17.95
C PHE A 364 -2.04 -15.92 16.90
N ILE A 365 -1.93 -17.24 17.10
CA ILE A 365 -2.48 -18.27 16.22
C ILE A 365 -3.50 -19.08 17.01
N GLU A 366 -4.71 -19.23 16.45
CA GLU A 366 -5.81 -20.01 17.01
C GLU A 366 -6.13 -19.67 18.48
N LEU A 367 -6.05 -18.39 18.86
CA LEU A 367 -6.32 -17.98 20.25
C LEU A 367 -7.71 -18.46 20.68
N GLY A 368 -7.76 -19.23 21.76
CA GLY A 368 -9.01 -19.79 22.28
C GLY A 368 -9.67 -20.82 21.37
N ALA A 369 -8.95 -21.37 20.38
CA ALA A 369 -9.49 -22.28 19.37
C ALA A 369 -10.75 -21.73 18.66
N GLY A 370 -10.76 -20.41 18.43
CA GLY A 370 -11.89 -19.68 17.83
C GLY A 370 -12.91 -19.15 18.84
N ASP A 371 -12.89 -19.57 20.10
CA ASP A 371 -13.72 -18.97 21.15
C ASP A 371 -12.89 -17.97 22.00
N VAL A 372 -13.17 -16.68 21.80
CA VAL A 372 -12.48 -15.59 22.50
C VAL A 372 -13.31 -14.96 23.62
N SER A 373 -14.40 -15.63 24.03
CA SER A 373 -15.26 -15.22 25.14
C SER A 373 -14.46 -14.85 26.40
N GLY A 374 -14.73 -13.67 26.96
CA GLY A 374 -14.10 -13.19 28.21
C GLY A 374 -12.66 -12.74 28.08
N LYS A 375 -12.04 -12.79 26.88
CA LYS A 375 -10.62 -12.48 26.71
C LYS A 375 -10.37 -10.98 26.67
N THR A 376 -9.19 -10.60 27.14
CA THR A 376 -8.58 -9.30 26.85
C THR A 376 -7.51 -9.49 25.79
N MET A 377 -7.62 -8.79 24.66
CA MET A 377 -6.74 -8.90 23.50
C MET A 377 -5.90 -7.63 23.36
N VAL A 378 -4.58 -7.80 23.38
CA VAL A 378 -3.59 -6.72 23.22
C VAL A 378 -3.34 -6.46 21.73
N PRO A 379 -2.71 -5.32 21.35
CA PRO A 379 -2.43 -5.01 19.95
C PRO A 379 -1.63 -6.12 19.27
N GLY A 380 -1.92 -6.38 18.00
CA GLY A 380 -1.27 -7.48 17.29
C GLY A 380 -2.03 -7.99 16.07
N LEU A 381 -1.36 -8.87 15.34
CA LEU A 381 -1.92 -9.67 14.26
C LEU A 381 -2.38 -11.03 14.81
N TYR A 382 -3.66 -11.31 14.68
CA TYR A 382 -4.29 -12.54 15.11
C TYR A 382 -4.76 -13.36 13.90
N LYS A 383 -4.65 -14.67 13.98
CA LYS A 383 -5.05 -15.57 12.90
C LYS A 383 -5.82 -16.80 13.40
N TRP A 384 -6.94 -17.08 12.74
CA TRP A 384 -7.71 -18.31 12.89
C TRP A 384 -8.01 -18.93 11.53
N GLY A 385 -7.78 -20.24 11.40
CA GLY A 385 -8.28 -21.10 10.33
C GLY A 385 -9.74 -21.51 10.54
N THR A 386 -10.30 -21.24 11.72
CA THR A 386 -11.70 -21.48 12.08
C THR A 386 -12.55 -20.21 12.01
N GLY A 387 -13.82 -20.33 12.42
CA GLY A 387 -14.63 -19.18 12.79
C GLY A 387 -14.22 -18.61 14.15
N LEU A 388 -14.73 -17.43 14.44
CA LEU A 388 -14.56 -16.72 15.70
C LEU A 388 -15.91 -16.57 16.42
N LEU A 389 -15.96 -16.94 17.69
CA LEU A 389 -17.15 -16.90 18.54
C LEU A 389 -16.88 -16.02 19.77
N MET A 390 -17.87 -15.20 20.12
CA MET A 390 -17.91 -14.45 21.38
C MET A 390 -19.27 -14.65 22.06
N THR A 391 -19.29 -15.36 23.18
CA THR A 391 -20.49 -15.61 24.01
C THR A 391 -20.52 -14.79 25.30
N SER A 392 -19.41 -14.13 25.64
CA SER A 392 -19.33 -13.12 26.68
C SER A 392 -18.41 -11.98 26.24
N ASP A 393 -18.47 -10.86 26.95
CA ASP A 393 -17.74 -9.64 26.64
C ASP A 393 -16.25 -9.87 26.40
N VAL A 394 -15.71 -9.07 25.49
CA VAL A 394 -14.29 -9.09 25.11
C VAL A 394 -13.73 -7.69 25.23
N THR A 395 -12.50 -7.58 25.72
CA THR A 395 -11.81 -6.28 25.84
C THR A 395 -10.68 -6.20 24.83
N LEU A 396 -10.59 -5.09 24.10
CA LEU A 396 -9.39 -4.71 23.33
C LEU A 396 -8.62 -3.66 24.14
N ALA A 397 -7.41 -4.02 24.58
CA ALA A 397 -6.64 -3.22 25.53
C ALA A 397 -5.32 -2.78 24.92
N GLY A 398 -5.19 -1.48 24.64
CA GLY A 398 -3.97 -0.88 24.09
C GLY A 398 -4.11 0.63 23.91
N GLY A 399 -3.04 1.27 23.47
CA GLY A 399 -2.95 2.71 23.27
C GLY A 399 -3.78 3.23 22.09
N GLU A 400 -3.88 4.55 21.99
CA GLU A 400 -4.68 5.23 20.96
C GLU A 400 -4.21 5.01 19.53
N ASN A 401 -2.94 4.66 19.36
CA ASN A 401 -2.31 4.44 18.07
C ASN A 401 -2.00 2.96 17.79
N ASP A 402 -2.31 2.09 18.75
CA ASP A 402 -2.05 0.67 18.63
C ASP A 402 -3.07 0.02 17.68
N VAL A 403 -2.67 -1.06 17.02
CA VAL A 403 -3.44 -1.67 15.93
C VAL A 403 -3.74 -3.13 16.22
N TRP A 404 -4.96 -3.53 15.88
CA TRP A 404 -5.41 -4.92 15.87
C TRP A 404 -5.82 -5.32 14.46
N ILE A 405 -5.31 -6.45 13.99
CA ILE A 405 -5.78 -7.09 12.77
C ILE A 405 -6.15 -8.53 13.08
N PHE A 406 -7.42 -8.87 12.86
CA PHE A 406 -7.95 -10.21 13.05
C PHE A 406 -8.20 -10.85 11.67
N GLN A 407 -7.46 -11.92 11.35
CA GLN A 407 -7.66 -12.73 10.15
C GLN A 407 -8.49 -13.97 10.48
N ILE A 408 -9.71 -14.05 9.96
CA ILE A 408 -10.66 -15.12 10.27
C ILE A 408 -11.09 -15.84 8.98
N ALA A 409 -10.75 -17.13 8.88
CA ALA A 409 -10.99 -17.92 7.67
C ALA A 409 -12.43 -18.39 7.48
N GLN A 410 -13.28 -18.30 8.52
CA GLN A 410 -14.70 -18.61 8.43
C GLN A 410 -15.54 -17.45 8.98
N ASN A 411 -16.64 -17.74 9.68
CA ASN A 411 -17.59 -16.75 10.16
C ASN A 411 -17.13 -16.10 11.49
N VAL A 412 -17.61 -14.88 11.75
CA VAL A 412 -17.60 -14.27 13.09
C VAL A 412 -19.02 -14.28 13.63
N THR A 413 -19.20 -14.78 14.85
CA THR A 413 -20.49 -14.77 15.55
C THR A 413 -20.33 -14.10 16.92
N ILE A 414 -21.04 -13.00 17.11
CA ILE A 414 -21.17 -12.32 18.40
C ILE A 414 -22.54 -12.68 18.96
N ALA A 415 -22.59 -13.28 20.15
CA ALA A 415 -23.85 -13.65 20.78
C ALA A 415 -24.66 -12.41 21.22
N ASN A 416 -25.92 -12.63 21.55
CA ASN A 416 -26.83 -11.58 21.99
C ASN A 416 -26.30 -10.91 23.27
N GLY A 417 -26.37 -9.57 23.31
CA GLY A 417 -25.97 -8.76 24.45
C GLY A 417 -24.46 -8.73 24.72
N VAL A 418 -23.63 -9.32 23.86
CA VAL A 418 -22.17 -9.29 24.03
C VAL A 418 -21.59 -7.94 23.59
N HIS A 419 -20.65 -7.42 24.37
CA HIS A 419 -20.00 -6.14 24.13
C HIS A 419 -18.50 -6.29 23.92
N ILE A 420 -18.00 -5.67 22.85
CA ILE A 420 -16.58 -5.39 22.68
C ILE A 420 -16.29 -4.04 23.33
N THR A 421 -15.46 -4.06 24.37
CA THR A 421 -15.02 -2.88 25.12
C THR A 421 -13.60 -2.48 24.73
N LEU A 422 -13.34 -1.17 24.74
CA LEU A 422 -12.01 -0.62 24.46
C LEU A 422 -11.43 -0.05 25.75
N SER A 423 -10.15 -0.31 26.01
CA SER A 423 -9.42 0.23 27.16
C SER A 423 -8.02 0.69 26.75
N GLY A 424 -7.38 1.53 27.58
CA GLY A 424 -6.03 2.05 27.33
C GLY A 424 -5.92 3.16 26.28
N GLY A 425 -7.05 3.57 25.68
CA GLY A 425 -7.11 4.57 24.61
C GLY A 425 -7.36 3.99 23.22
N ALA A 426 -7.43 2.66 23.07
CA ALA A 426 -7.71 1.97 21.82
C ALA A 426 -8.88 2.62 21.05
N ARG A 427 -8.70 2.79 19.73
CA ARG A 427 -9.66 3.44 18.84
C ARG A 427 -10.27 2.45 17.85
N PRO A 428 -11.59 2.50 17.58
CA PRO A 428 -12.20 1.64 16.56
C PRO A 428 -11.60 1.84 15.15
N SER A 429 -11.05 3.01 14.84
CA SER A 429 -10.38 3.28 13.57
C SER A 429 -9.10 2.44 13.36
N ASN A 430 -8.51 1.88 14.43
CA ASN A 430 -7.29 1.07 14.38
C ASN A 430 -7.53 -0.45 14.57
N ILE A 431 -8.80 -0.89 14.52
CA ILE A 431 -9.18 -2.28 14.72
C ILE A 431 -9.79 -2.82 13.42
N PHE A 432 -9.16 -3.83 12.83
CA PHE A 432 -9.56 -4.38 11.54
C PHE A 432 -9.91 -5.87 11.67
N TRP A 433 -11.10 -6.22 11.17
CA TRP A 433 -11.62 -7.58 11.17
C TRP A 433 -11.74 -8.06 9.73
N GLN A 434 -10.76 -8.83 9.25
CA GLN A 434 -10.84 -9.49 7.95
C GLN A 434 -11.51 -10.84 8.12
N VAL A 435 -12.65 -11.01 7.45
CA VAL A 435 -13.51 -12.19 7.61
C VAL A 435 -13.83 -12.78 6.24
N ALA A 436 -13.39 -14.02 6.01
CA ALA A 436 -13.66 -14.73 4.75
C ALA A 436 -15.10 -15.28 4.69
N GLY A 437 -15.71 -15.55 5.84
CA GLY A 437 -17.11 -15.93 5.98
C GLY A 437 -18.03 -14.73 6.22
N GLN A 438 -19.17 -15.01 6.85
CA GLN A 438 -20.16 -14.03 7.28
C GLN A 438 -19.80 -13.44 8.65
N VAL A 439 -20.17 -12.19 8.89
CA VAL A 439 -20.20 -11.60 10.23
C VAL A 439 -21.63 -11.49 10.72
N THR A 440 -21.92 -12.01 11.91
CA THR A 440 -23.22 -11.91 12.56
C THR A 440 -23.07 -11.26 13.93
N LEU A 441 -23.68 -10.09 14.10
CA LEU A 441 -23.79 -9.37 15.37
C LEU A 441 -25.15 -9.67 16.00
N GLY A 442 -25.14 -10.42 17.10
CA GLY A 442 -26.35 -10.81 17.82
C GLY A 442 -27.14 -9.63 18.37
N THR A 443 -28.39 -9.87 18.77
CA THR A 443 -29.29 -8.79 19.22
C THR A 443 -28.67 -8.01 20.37
N THR A 444 -28.82 -6.68 20.35
CA THR A 444 -28.30 -5.75 21.37
C THR A 444 -26.77 -5.82 21.63
N SER A 445 -26.01 -6.54 20.81
CA SER A 445 -24.55 -6.58 20.92
C SER A 445 -23.91 -5.23 20.57
N SER A 446 -22.67 -5.00 21.02
CA SER A 446 -21.90 -3.80 20.64
C SER A 446 -20.54 -4.16 20.07
N PHE A 447 -20.31 -3.77 18.83
CA PHE A 447 -19.08 -4.06 18.09
C PHE A 447 -18.21 -2.82 17.92
N LYS A 448 -16.89 -3.03 17.78
CA LYS A 448 -15.88 -1.99 17.61
C LYS A 448 -14.93 -2.39 16.48
N GLY A 449 -14.77 -1.52 15.48
CA GLY A 449 -13.77 -1.70 14.43
C GLY A 449 -14.30 -1.71 13.00
N VAL A 450 -13.38 -1.78 12.06
CA VAL A 450 -13.63 -1.90 10.62
C VAL A 450 -13.79 -3.36 10.25
N ILE A 451 -14.97 -3.73 9.76
CA ILE A 451 -15.25 -5.07 9.26
C ILE A 451 -14.99 -5.10 7.75
N LEU A 452 -14.05 -5.94 7.32
CA LEU A 452 -13.72 -6.26 5.93
C LEU A 452 -14.21 -7.69 5.64
N SER A 453 -15.46 -7.82 5.21
CA SER A 453 -16.13 -9.12 4.99
C SER A 453 -16.13 -9.50 3.52
N GLN A 454 -15.71 -10.74 3.21
CA GLN A 454 -15.81 -11.30 1.86
C GLN A 454 -17.25 -11.68 1.50
N THR A 455 -18.09 -11.93 2.51
CA THR A 455 -19.52 -12.20 2.31
C THR A 455 -20.36 -11.14 3.02
N GLN A 456 -21.50 -11.53 3.59
CA GLN A 456 -22.45 -10.58 4.17
C GLN A 456 -22.10 -10.21 5.62
N ILE A 457 -22.56 -9.04 6.03
CA ILE A 457 -22.53 -8.56 7.41
C ILE A 457 -23.97 -8.41 7.89
N VAL A 458 -24.33 -9.10 8.98
CA VAL A 458 -25.67 -9.12 9.55
C VAL A 458 -25.65 -8.50 10.93
N LEU A 459 -26.39 -7.41 11.11
CA LEU A 459 -26.67 -6.83 12.40
C LEU A 459 -28.10 -7.21 12.79
N GLN A 460 -28.25 -8.03 13.83
CA GLN A 460 -29.56 -8.38 14.35
C GLN A 460 -30.14 -7.24 15.19
N THR A 461 -31.41 -7.37 15.58
CA THR A 461 -32.20 -6.35 16.25
C THR A 461 -31.43 -5.60 17.34
N GLY A 462 -31.26 -4.29 17.18
CA GLY A 462 -30.68 -3.42 18.20
C GLY A 462 -29.17 -3.57 18.41
N ALA A 463 -28.46 -4.39 17.63
CA ALA A 463 -27.01 -4.40 17.64
C ALA A 463 -26.43 -3.03 17.25
N SER A 464 -25.25 -2.70 17.76
CA SER A 464 -24.56 -1.44 17.49
C SER A 464 -23.15 -1.66 16.94
N LEU A 465 -22.75 -0.79 16.02
CA LEU A 465 -21.41 -0.78 15.43
C LEU A 465 -20.82 0.63 15.52
N ASN A 466 -19.71 0.78 16.26
CA ASN A 466 -18.83 1.94 16.12
C ASN A 466 -17.62 1.51 15.31
N GLY A 467 -17.60 1.88 14.02
CA GLY A 467 -16.77 1.21 13.04
C GLY A 467 -17.29 1.38 11.62
N ARG A 468 -16.94 0.43 10.76
CA ARG A 468 -17.40 0.38 9.36
C ARG A 468 -17.82 -1.03 8.98
N ALA A 469 -18.87 -1.16 8.17
CA ALA A 469 -19.31 -2.42 7.60
C ALA A 469 -19.00 -2.43 6.10
N LEU A 470 -17.87 -3.02 5.72
CA LEU A 470 -17.39 -3.10 4.34
C LEU A 470 -17.54 -4.56 3.85
N ALA A 471 -18.56 -4.81 3.01
CA ALA A 471 -18.97 -6.16 2.61
C ALA A 471 -18.85 -6.36 1.10
N GLN A 472 -18.18 -7.43 0.66
CA GLN A 472 -18.13 -7.79 -0.76
C GLN A 472 -19.45 -8.42 -1.27
N THR A 473 -20.44 -8.65 -0.40
CA THR A 473 -21.81 -8.96 -0.81
C THR A 473 -22.80 -7.95 -0.23
N ALA A 474 -23.41 -8.23 0.93
CA ALA A 474 -24.53 -7.46 1.45
C ALA A 474 -24.35 -7.06 2.92
N VAL A 475 -25.03 -5.97 3.31
CA VAL A 475 -25.17 -5.57 4.72
C VAL A 475 -26.65 -5.51 5.06
N THR A 476 -27.06 -6.21 6.12
CA THR A 476 -28.46 -6.25 6.59
C THR A 476 -28.56 -5.70 8.01
N LEU A 477 -29.46 -4.76 8.22
CA LEU A 477 -29.70 -4.08 9.49
C LEU A 477 -31.13 -4.34 9.99
N ASP A 478 -31.28 -4.41 11.31
CA ASP A 478 -32.56 -4.42 12.01
C ASP A 478 -32.49 -3.52 13.25
N ALA A 479 -33.08 -2.33 13.17
CA ALA A 479 -33.10 -1.32 14.24
C ALA A 479 -31.72 -1.02 14.85
N ASN A 480 -30.68 -0.88 14.01
CA ASN A 480 -29.30 -0.76 14.47
C ASN A 480 -28.80 0.68 14.57
N ALA A 481 -27.82 0.90 15.43
CA ALA A 481 -27.00 2.11 15.44
C ALA A 481 -25.64 1.82 14.80
N VAL A 482 -25.31 2.50 13.69
CA VAL A 482 -24.02 2.36 12.99
C VAL A 482 -23.35 3.72 12.88
N THR A 483 -22.20 3.89 13.53
CA THR A 483 -21.51 5.18 13.61
C THR A 483 -20.08 5.07 13.07
N GLN A 484 -19.75 5.96 12.13
CA GLN A 484 -18.41 6.09 11.60
C GLN A 484 -17.41 6.45 12.72
N PRO A 485 -16.25 5.77 12.81
CA PRO A 485 -15.27 6.08 13.83
C PRO A 485 -14.62 7.44 13.57
N THR A 486 -14.35 8.17 14.64
CA THR A 486 -13.51 9.37 14.58
C THR A 486 -12.07 8.97 14.20
N PRO A 487 -11.38 9.73 13.33
CA PRO A 487 -10.00 9.47 12.95
C PRO A 487 -9.06 9.28 14.14
#